data_AF-K1W9F8-F1
#
_entry.id   AF-K1W9F8-F1
#
_cell.length_a   1.000
_cell.length_b   1.000
_cell.length_c   1.000
_cell.angle_alpha   90.00
_cell.angle_beta   90.00
_cell.angle_gamma   90.00
#
_symmetry.space_group_name_H-M   'P 1'
#
loop_
_entity.id
_entity.type
_entity.pdbx_description
1 polymer ?
#
loop_
_entity_poly.entity_id
_entity_poly.type
_entity_poly.pdbx_seq_one_letter_code
_entity_poly.pdbx_strand_id
1 'polypeptide(L)'
;MTYVEVKVSCTLASVADKQESFKTLPAFSPLISVEALPTIALVALLAAFALTFFLTTDIVKLSKSSSFALISMGVIVFSVVFRSVGVDRSLRGDPTHAFSVVRPGVFEAIGVISFAFVCHHNTMFIYQSIDVPTLDRFNQVTHASTSMSLICCLLLSITGYLVFTDKTEGNILNNFAADDWVINIARFCFGANMSTTIPLENYVCREVIEDAFYKGRPFSQTRHVAVTSGIVFGAMLISLMTCDLGVVLEIAGGLSATALAFIVSAENRAEDKL
;
A
#
# COMPACT_ATOMS: atom_id res chain seq x y z
N MET A 1 -1.71 4.21 0.87
CA MET A 1 -1.68 4.76 2.25
C MET A 1 -1.19 3.74 3.28
N THR A 2 -1.50 2.44 3.13
CA THR A 2 -1.39 1.43 4.19
C THR A 2 0.01 0.95 4.57
N TYR A 3 1.01 0.98 3.68
CA TYR A 3 2.22 0.16 3.90
C TYR A 3 3.31 0.78 4.80
N VAL A 4 3.61 2.08 4.65
CA VAL A 4 4.68 2.73 5.45
C VAL A 4 4.26 2.86 6.92
N GLU A 5 2.97 3.09 7.18
CA GLU A 5 2.45 3.18 8.54
C GLU A 5 2.43 1.81 9.24
N VAL A 6 1.99 0.75 8.55
CA VAL A 6 1.90 -0.62 9.12
C VAL A 6 3.28 -1.16 9.48
N LYS A 7 4.29 -0.94 8.64
CA LYS A 7 5.63 -1.50 8.86
C LYS A 7 6.47 -0.72 9.87
N VAL A 8 6.30 0.60 9.97
CA VAL A 8 6.88 1.39 11.07
C VAL A 8 6.25 0.93 12.40
N SER A 9 4.93 0.72 12.45
CA SER A 9 4.24 0.19 13.65
C SER A 9 4.66 -1.24 14.02
N CYS A 10 4.82 -2.16 13.05
CA CYS A 10 5.28 -3.53 13.31
C CYS A 10 6.77 -3.63 13.70
N THR A 11 7.64 -2.79 13.14
CA THR A 11 9.06 -2.75 13.55
C THR A 11 9.18 -2.26 15.00
N LEU A 12 8.27 -1.38 15.44
CA LEU A 12 8.16 -0.95 16.82
C LEU A 12 7.49 -2.02 17.73
N ALA A 13 6.54 -2.80 17.20
CA ALA A 13 5.98 -3.95 17.90
C ALA A 13 7.00 -5.08 18.14
N SER A 14 7.92 -5.33 17.20
CA SER A 14 9.04 -6.28 17.39
C SER A 14 10.09 -5.78 18.39
N VAL A 15 10.28 -4.46 18.52
CA VAL A 15 11.08 -3.86 19.60
C VAL A 15 10.36 -3.99 20.95
N ALA A 16 9.03 -3.87 20.99
CA ALA A 16 8.22 -4.07 22.19
C ALA A 16 8.15 -5.54 22.65
N ASP A 17 8.12 -6.49 21.71
CA ASP A 17 8.14 -7.95 21.97
C ASP A 17 9.46 -8.41 22.64
N LYS A 18 10.59 -7.82 22.23
CA LYS A 18 11.89 -8.02 22.91
C LYS A 18 11.92 -7.51 24.36
N GLN A 19 10.94 -6.70 24.75
CA GLN A 19 10.79 -6.15 26.11
C GLN A 19 9.81 -6.96 26.97
N GLU A 20 9.01 -7.87 26.38
CA GLU A 20 8.10 -8.76 27.10
C GLU A 20 8.80 -9.84 27.94
N SER A 21 10.08 -10.14 27.66
CA SER A 21 10.87 -11.03 28.53
C SER A 21 11.10 -10.45 29.95
N PHE A 22 10.73 -9.19 30.22
CA PHE A 22 10.91 -8.53 31.52
C PHE A 22 9.61 -8.29 32.31
N LYS A 23 8.44 -8.73 31.83
CA LYS A 23 7.12 -8.45 32.46
C LYS A 23 6.51 -9.62 33.24
N THR A 24 7.33 -10.48 33.84
CA THR A 24 6.86 -11.46 34.83
C THR A 24 6.62 -10.83 36.20
N LEU A 25 5.76 -9.81 36.33
CA LEU A 25 5.23 -9.37 37.63
C LEU A 25 3.76 -8.93 37.49
N PRO A 26 2.81 -9.55 38.23
CA PRO A 26 1.39 -9.30 38.08
C PRO A 26 0.92 -8.22 39.08
N ALA A 27 0.69 -7.00 38.61
CA ALA A 27 -0.21 -6.00 39.20
C ALA A 27 -0.13 -4.72 38.35
N PHE A 28 -1.26 -4.04 38.17
CA PHE A 28 -1.45 -2.77 37.43
C PHE A 28 -1.84 -2.88 35.94
N SER A 29 -3.05 -3.35 35.69
CA SER A 29 -4.00 -2.55 34.89
C SER A 29 -4.58 -1.50 35.84
N PRO A 30 -4.60 -0.18 35.55
CA PRO A 30 -4.91 0.42 34.26
C PRO A 30 -4.08 1.69 33.99
N LEU A 31 -2.93 1.56 33.33
CA LEU A 31 -2.24 2.73 32.78
C LEU A 31 -1.84 2.38 31.36
N ILE A 32 -2.53 3.02 30.42
CA ILE A 32 -2.07 3.31 29.06
C ILE A 32 -0.76 4.08 29.24
N SER A 33 0.33 3.34 29.42
CA SER A 33 1.56 3.84 30.00
C SER A 33 2.36 4.50 28.89
N VAL A 34 2.32 5.83 28.84
CA VAL A 34 3.41 6.84 28.73
C VAL A 34 4.61 6.59 27.79
N GLU A 35 4.93 5.37 27.38
CA GLU A 35 5.99 5.01 26.42
C GLU A 35 5.55 5.02 24.95
N ALA A 36 4.24 5.09 24.67
CA ALA A 36 3.69 5.28 23.32
C ALA A 36 3.66 6.75 22.86
N LEU A 37 3.85 7.70 23.79
CA LEU A 37 3.83 9.13 23.52
C LEU A 37 4.90 9.59 22.50
N PRO A 38 6.18 9.17 22.56
CA PRO A 38 7.19 9.57 21.58
C PRO A 38 6.94 8.96 20.20
N THR A 39 6.33 7.79 20.13
CA THR A 39 6.02 7.07 18.88
C THR A 39 4.84 7.69 18.16
N ILE A 40 3.76 7.98 18.89
CA ILE A 40 2.61 8.71 18.37
C ILE A 40 3.03 10.14 18.00
N ALA A 41 3.89 10.79 18.79
CA ALA A 41 4.43 12.10 18.47
C ALA A 41 5.32 12.09 17.23
N LEU A 42 6.16 11.08 17.02
CA LEU A 42 7.02 10.92 15.83
C LEU A 42 6.18 10.68 14.57
N VAL A 43 5.18 9.80 14.64
CA VAL A 43 4.25 9.55 13.53
C VAL A 43 3.38 10.78 13.27
N ALA A 44 2.92 11.49 14.31
CA ALA A 44 2.22 12.76 14.17
C ALA A 44 3.14 13.87 13.60
N LEU A 45 4.43 13.87 13.90
CA LEU A 45 5.43 14.78 13.33
C LEU A 45 5.72 14.46 11.87
N LEU A 46 5.83 13.18 11.51
CA LEU A 46 5.98 12.72 10.13
C LEU A 46 4.70 12.97 9.32
N ALA A 47 3.54 12.77 9.92
CA ALA A 47 2.23 13.09 9.36
C ALA A 47 2.05 14.60 9.19
N ALA A 48 2.48 15.42 10.16
CA ALA A 48 2.48 16.88 10.07
C ALA A 48 3.53 17.40 9.06
N PHE A 49 4.68 16.74 8.95
CA PHE A 49 5.69 17.01 7.94
C PHE A 49 5.18 16.63 6.55
N ALA A 50 4.50 15.48 6.40
CA ALA A 50 3.79 15.10 5.18
C ALA A 50 2.66 16.10 4.87
N LEU A 51 1.86 16.51 5.85
CA LEU A 51 0.81 17.53 5.71
C LEU A 51 1.41 18.86 5.20
N THR A 52 2.55 19.28 5.75
CA THR A 52 3.26 20.52 5.40
C THR A 52 3.91 20.42 4.01
N PHE A 53 4.48 19.26 3.67
CA PHE A 53 5.08 18.97 2.37
C PHE A 53 4.02 18.84 1.25
N PHE A 54 2.82 18.36 1.60
CA PHE A 54 1.72 18.15 0.65
C PHE A 54 0.96 19.43 0.36
N LEU A 55 0.92 20.37 1.31
CA LEU A 55 0.33 21.69 1.09
C LEU A 55 1.18 22.55 0.13
N THR A 56 2.44 22.17 -0.13
CA THR A 56 3.43 23.00 -0.82
C THR A 56 3.94 22.41 -2.15
N THR A 57 3.56 21.18 -2.51
CA THR A 57 4.06 20.54 -3.74
C THR A 57 3.05 20.65 -4.87
N ASP A 58 3.40 21.42 -5.90
CA ASP A 58 2.72 21.38 -7.19
C ASP A 58 2.73 19.96 -7.74
N ILE A 59 1.57 19.48 -8.20
CA ILE A 59 1.38 18.16 -8.84
C ILE A 59 2.34 17.99 -10.03
N VAL A 60 2.80 19.10 -10.64
CA VAL A 60 3.77 19.14 -11.74
C VAL A 60 5.17 18.66 -11.33
N LYS A 61 5.57 18.81 -10.06
CA LYS A 61 6.84 18.26 -9.54
C LYS A 61 6.76 16.75 -9.27
N LEU A 62 5.55 16.22 -9.10
CA LEU A 62 5.32 14.77 -8.93
C LEU A 62 5.63 13.98 -10.21
N SER A 63 5.42 14.53 -11.41
CA SER A 63 5.71 13.79 -12.65
C SER A 63 7.20 13.47 -12.82
N LYS A 64 8.10 14.33 -12.33
CA LYS A 64 9.55 14.05 -12.26
C LYS A 64 9.89 12.95 -11.25
N SER A 65 9.06 12.78 -10.22
CA SER A 65 9.20 11.73 -9.20
C SER A 65 8.70 10.36 -9.70
N SER A 66 7.78 10.31 -10.66
CA SER A 66 7.28 9.05 -11.24
C SER A 66 8.36 8.20 -11.92
N SER A 67 9.36 8.82 -12.56
CA SER A 67 10.51 8.10 -13.12
C SER A 67 11.33 7.39 -12.03
N PHE A 68 11.47 8.01 -10.87
CA PHE A 68 12.13 7.41 -9.71
C PHE A 68 11.34 6.23 -9.14
N ALA A 69 10.00 6.31 -9.12
CA ALA A 69 9.11 5.21 -8.73
C ALA A 69 9.27 3.99 -9.64
N LEU A 70 9.31 4.19 -10.96
CA LEU A 70 9.52 3.11 -11.93
C LEU A 70 10.88 2.42 -11.78
N ILE A 71 11.96 3.20 -11.60
CA ILE A 71 13.30 2.64 -11.36
C ILE A 71 13.31 1.87 -10.04
N SER A 72 12.72 2.42 -8.98
CA SER A 72 12.62 1.77 -7.67
C SER A 72 11.87 0.44 -7.75
N MET A 73 10.77 0.38 -8.51
CA MET A 73 10.03 -0.85 -8.74
C MET A 73 10.87 -1.91 -9.47
N GLY A 74 11.64 -1.50 -10.49
CA GLY A 74 12.59 -2.37 -11.18
C GLY A 74 13.67 -2.93 -10.25
N VAL A 75 14.23 -2.11 -9.35
CA VAL A 75 15.20 -2.54 -8.35
C VAL A 75 14.58 -3.56 -7.40
N ILE A 76 13.35 -3.35 -6.92
CA ILE A 76 12.68 -4.29 -6.01
C ILE A 76 12.51 -5.66 -6.68
N VAL A 77 11.97 -5.69 -7.91
CA VAL A 77 11.77 -6.96 -8.64
C VAL A 77 13.10 -7.63 -8.89
N PHE A 78 14.11 -6.90 -9.36
CA PHE A 78 15.44 -7.45 -9.61
C PHE A 78 16.09 -8.01 -8.34
N SER A 79 16.06 -7.26 -7.23
CA SER A 79 16.63 -7.67 -5.94
C SER A 79 15.97 -8.95 -5.43
N VAL A 80 14.63 -9.06 -5.51
CA VAL A 80 13.93 -10.27 -5.05
C VAL A 80 14.27 -11.45 -5.94
N VAL A 81 14.20 -11.32 -7.27
CA VAL A 81 14.50 -12.41 -8.22
C VAL A 81 15.96 -12.87 -8.10
N PHE A 82 16.90 -11.94 -7.92
CA PHE A 82 18.32 -12.29 -7.81
C PHE A 82 18.63 -12.95 -6.46
N ARG A 83 18.13 -12.38 -5.36
CA ARG A 83 18.38 -12.93 -4.02
C ARG A 83 17.61 -14.22 -3.77
N SER A 84 16.43 -14.42 -4.36
CA SER A 84 15.62 -15.64 -4.19
C SER A 84 16.38 -16.90 -4.61
N VAL A 85 17.27 -16.83 -5.62
CA VAL A 85 18.11 -17.95 -6.06
C VAL A 85 19.10 -18.38 -4.97
N GLY A 86 19.63 -17.42 -4.22
CA GLY A 86 20.70 -17.60 -3.23
C GLY A 86 20.26 -17.64 -1.77
N VAL A 87 18.95 -17.69 -1.47
CA VAL A 87 18.45 -17.71 -0.07
C VAL A 87 18.94 -18.94 0.68
N ASP A 88 19.44 -18.71 1.91
CA ASP A 88 19.84 -19.74 2.86
C ASP A 88 18.74 -20.76 3.12
N ARG A 89 19.13 -22.03 3.27
CA ARG A 89 18.19 -23.15 3.44
C ARG A 89 17.31 -23.02 4.71
N SER A 90 17.75 -22.27 5.72
CA SER A 90 16.98 -22.03 6.96
C SER A 90 15.75 -21.14 6.73
N LEU A 91 15.85 -20.19 5.80
CA LEU A 91 14.78 -19.25 5.47
C LEU A 91 13.79 -19.81 4.44
N ARG A 92 14.16 -20.88 3.73
CA ARG A 92 13.27 -21.53 2.76
C ARG A 92 12.10 -22.24 3.43
N GLY A 93 10.96 -22.23 2.74
CA GLY A 93 9.79 -23.03 3.10
C GLY A 93 9.96 -24.50 2.73
N ASP A 94 9.01 -25.33 3.15
CA ASP A 94 8.96 -26.74 2.76
C ASP A 94 8.58 -26.87 1.27
N PRO A 95 9.42 -27.51 0.41
CA PRO A 95 9.12 -27.67 -1.01
C PRO A 95 7.88 -28.52 -1.31
N THR A 96 7.48 -29.41 -0.38
CA THR A 96 6.29 -30.28 -0.55
C THR A 96 5.00 -29.47 -0.66
N HIS A 97 5.04 -28.25 -0.16
CA HIS A 97 3.93 -27.32 -0.06
C HIS A 97 3.79 -26.39 -1.28
N ALA A 98 4.76 -26.40 -2.20
CA ALA A 98 4.82 -25.50 -3.34
C ALA A 98 3.66 -25.68 -4.35
N PHE A 99 3.12 -26.90 -4.48
CA PHE A 99 2.05 -27.21 -5.44
C PHE A 99 0.67 -27.43 -4.80
N SER A 100 0.49 -27.06 -3.53
CA SER A 100 -0.82 -27.18 -2.87
C SER A 100 -1.76 -26.09 -3.34
N VAL A 101 -2.79 -26.46 -4.12
CA VAL A 101 -3.73 -25.54 -4.77
C VAL A 101 -4.75 -24.90 -3.81
N VAL A 102 -5.11 -25.59 -2.72
CA VAL A 102 -6.13 -25.10 -1.77
C VAL A 102 -5.52 -25.00 -0.37
N ARG A 103 -5.48 -23.78 0.17
CA ARG A 103 -5.00 -23.46 1.52
C ARG A 103 -5.97 -22.52 2.23
N PRO A 104 -6.02 -22.55 3.58
CA PRO A 104 -6.62 -21.47 4.35
C PRO A 104 -5.83 -20.19 4.07
N GLY A 105 -6.39 -19.26 3.29
CA GLY A 105 -5.70 -18.08 2.75
C GLY A 105 -6.02 -17.77 1.28
N VAL A 106 -6.76 -18.64 0.58
CA VAL A 106 -7.19 -18.37 -0.81
C VAL A 106 -8.05 -17.10 -0.92
N PHE A 107 -8.94 -16.85 0.05
CA PHE A 107 -9.79 -15.65 0.05
C PHE A 107 -8.99 -14.36 0.25
N GLU A 108 -8.03 -14.38 1.17
CA GLU A 108 -7.06 -13.30 1.38
C GLU A 108 -6.29 -13.00 0.09
N ALA A 109 -5.76 -14.04 -0.57
CA ALA A 109 -5.05 -13.90 -1.83
C ALA A 109 -5.92 -13.30 -2.95
N ILE A 110 -7.20 -13.71 -3.06
CA ILE A 110 -8.14 -13.13 -4.03
C ILE A 110 -8.35 -11.63 -3.75
N GLY A 111 -8.53 -11.25 -2.49
CA GLY A 111 -8.66 -9.85 -2.10
C GLY A 111 -7.41 -9.03 -2.41
N VAL A 112 -6.22 -9.54 -2.07
CA VAL A 112 -4.93 -8.90 -2.36
C VAL A 112 -4.71 -8.73 -3.87
N ILE A 113 -5.00 -9.75 -4.68
CA ILE A 113 -4.92 -9.66 -6.15
C ILE A 113 -5.89 -8.62 -6.67
N SER A 114 -7.12 -8.60 -6.17
CA SER A 114 -8.10 -7.59 -6.57
C SER A 114 -7.60 -6.19 -6.27
N PHE A 115 -7.09 -5.95 -5.05
CA PHE A 115 -6.52 -4.65 -4.67
C PHE A 115 -5.33 -4.24 -5.55
N ALA A 116 -4.45 -5.18 -5.87
CA ALA A 116 -3.25 -4.92 -6.67
C ALA A 116 -3.56 -4.41 -8.09
N PHE A 117 -4.72 -4.78 -8.66
CA PHE A 117 -5.16 -4.35 -9.98
C PHE A 117 -6.22 -3.23 -9.95
N VAL A 118 -6.50 -2.63 -8.79
CA VAL A 118 -7.32 -1.41 -8.72
C VAL A 118 -6.49 -0.21 -9.17
N CYS A 119 -6.78 0.29 -10.36
CA CYS A 119 -6.13 1.49 -10.92
C CYS A 119 -7.11 2.56 -11.42
N HIS A 120 -8.42 2.32 -11.31
CA HIS A 120 -9.48 3.14 -11.89
C HIS A 120 -9.47 4.59 -11.40
N HIS A 121 -9.10 4.84 -10.14
CA HIS A 121 -9.00 6.21 -9.59
C HIS A 121 -7.83 7.00 -10.19
N ASN A 122 -6.80 6.31 -10.68
CA ASN A 122 -5.62 6.91 -11.30
C ASN A 122 -5.79 7.14 -12.81
N THR A 123 -6.78 6.51 -13.44
CA THR A 123 -7.10 6.63 -14.86
C THR A 123 -7.29 8.08 -15.30
N MET A 124 -7.97 8.92 -14.51
CA MET A 124 -8.16 10.34 -14.83
C MET A 124 -6.83 11.10 -14.95
N PHE A 125 -5.89 10.90 -14.01
CA PHE A 125 -4.58 11.55 -14.06
C PHE A 125 -3.76 11.08 -15.25
N ILE A 126 -3.84 9.78 -15.58
CA ILE A 126 -3.16 9.22 -16.76
C ILE A 126 -3.73 9.85 -18.03
N TYR A 127 -5.06 9.91 -18.17
CA TYR A 127 -5.71 10.47 -19.35
C TYR A 127 -5.32 11.94 -19.58
N GLN A 128 -5.28 12.75 -18.52
CA GLN A 128 -4.86 14.16 -18.59
C GLN A 128 -3.36 14.34 -18.84
N SER A 129 -2.52 13.32 -18.60
CA SER A 129 -1.08 13.37 -18.84
C SER A 129 -0.67 13.04 -20.28
N ILE A 130 -1.60 12.50 -21.09
CA ILE A 130 -1.34 12.15 -22.49
C ILE A 130 -1.41 13.42 -23.34
N ASP A 131 -0.37 13.65 -24.15
CA ASP A 131 -0.21 14.85 -24.99
C ASP A 131 -1.40 15.13 -25.92
N VAL A 132 -2.00 14.06 -26.48
CA VAL A 132 -3.26 14.12 -27.22
C VAL A 132 -4.25 13.11 -26.63
N PRO A 133 -5.23 13.56 -25.82
CA PRO A 133 -6.16 12.68 -25.12
C PRO A 133 -7.20 12.09 -26.08
N THR A 134 -6.85 11.00 -26.77
CA THR A 134 -7.79 10.19 -27.57
C THR A 134 -8.05 8.85 -26.88
N LEU A 135 -9.26 8.31 -27.04
CA LEU A 135 -9.64 7.02 -26.45
C LEU A 135 -8.77 5.87 -26.96
N ASP A 136 -8.40 5.87 -28.24
CA ASP A 136 -7.54 4.83 -28.83
C ASP A 136 -6.15 4.81 -28.21
N ARG A 137 -5.53 5.98 -28.00
CA ARG A 137 -4.21 6.10 -27.36
C ARG A 137 -4.29 5.72 -25.89
N PHE A 138 -5.33 6.19 -25.20
CA PHE A 138 -5.55 5.85 -23.81
C PHE A 138 -5.72 4.33 -23.62
N ASN A 139 -6.44 3.66 -24.52
CA ASN A 139 -6.63 2.22 -24.49
C ASN A 139 -5.30 1.46 -24.69
N GLN A 140 -4.48 1.87 -25.67
CA GLN A 140 -3.16 1.27 -25.90
C GLN A 140 -2.23 1.42 -24.68
N VAL A 141 -2.18 2.61 -24.08
CA VAL A 141 -1.37 2.87 -22.87
C VAL A 141 -1.86 2.04 -21.70
N THR A 142 -3.18 1.92 -21.52
CA THR A 142 -3.78 1.14 -20.43
C THR A 142 -3.47 -0.35 -20.58
N HIS A 143 -3.63 -0.92 -21.78
CA HIS A 143 -3.30 -2.32 -22.02
C HIS A 143 -1.81 -2.62 -21.86
N ALA A 144 -0.93 -1.76 -22.38
CA ALA A 144 0.51 -1.92 -22.25
C ALA A 144 0.98 -1.85 -20.78
N SER A 145 0.52 -0.84 -20.03
CA SER A 145 0.88 -0.64 -18.63
C SER A 145 0.34 -1.76 -17.71
N THR A 146 -0.90 -2.20 -17.95
CA THR A 146 -1.51 -3.31 -17.18
C THR A 146 -0.78 -4.62 -17.46
N SER A 147 -0.44 -4.90 -18.72
CA SER A 147 0.29 -6.12 -19.09
C SER A 147 1.69 -6.16 -18.49
N MET A 148 2.41 -5.01 -18.52
CA MET A 148 3.73 -4.90 -17.89
C MET A 148 3.65 -5.10 -16.37
N SER A 149 2.65 -4.50 -15.72
CA SER A 149 2.43 -4.65 -14.28
C SER A 149 2.12 -6.10 -13.91
N LEU A 150 1.27 -6.78 -14.70
CA LEU A 150 0.97 -8.20 -14.51
C LEU A 150 2.24 -9.07 -14.58
N ILE A 151 3.11 -8.84 -15.57
CA ILE A 151 4.39 -9.57 -15.69
C ILE A 151 5.26 -9.34 -14.45
N CYS A 152 5.43 -8.09 -14.01
CA CYS A 152 6.21 -7.78 -12.81
C CYS A 152 5.62 -8.43 -11.54
N CYS A 153 4.30 -8.39 -11.36
CA CYS A 153 3.60 -9.04 -10.26
C CYS A 153 3.79 -10.56 -10.30
N LEU A 154 3.63 -11.20 -11.45
CA LEU A 154 3.84 -12.65 -11.59
C LEU A 154 5.29 -13.04 -11.30
N LEU A 155 6.26 -12.30 -11.81
CA LEU A 155 7.68 -12.54 -11.53
C LEU A 155 7.95 -12.49 -10.02
N LEU A 156 7.49 -11.43 -9.34
CA LEU A 156 7.68 -11.26 -7.91
C LEU A 156 6.97 -12.34 -7.10
N SER A 157 5.70 -12.60 -7.40
CA SER A 157 4.87 -13.55 -6.66
C SER A 157 5.33 -15.00 -6.85
N ILE A 158 5.66 -15.41 -8.08
CA ILE A 158 6.12 -16.78 -8.35
C ILE A 158 7.50 -17.01 -7.70
N THR A 159 8.45 -16.09 -7.89
CA THR A 159 9.79 -16.26 -7.31
C THR A 159 9.80 -16.18 -5.79
N GLY A 160 9.00 -15.29 -5.20
CA GLY A 160 8.83 -15.22 -3.75
C GLY A 160 8.18 -16.48 -3.18
N TYR A 161 7.05 -16.90 -3.73
CA TYR A 161 6.31 -18.05 -3.23
C TYR A 161 7.07 -19.38 -3.37
N LEU A 162 7.78 -19.60 -4.49
CA LEU A 162 8.56 -20.82 -4.68
C LEU A 162 9.73 -20.97 -3.69
N VAL A 163 10.22 -19.86 -3.11
CA VAL A 163 11.35 -19.89 -2.16
C VAL A 163 10.87 -20.00 -0.72
N PHE A 164 9.85 -19.24 -0.33
CA PHE A 164 9.40 -19.16 1.06
C PHE A 164 8.17 -20.04 1.35
N THR A 165 7.38 -20.36 0.34
CA THR A 165 6.23 -21.30 0.39
C THR A 165 5.29 -21.08 1.58
N ASP A 166 5.39 -21.89 2.64
CA ASP A 166 4.56 -21.83 3.84
C ASP A 166 4.97 -20.73 4.82
N LYS A 167 6.18 -20.18 4.67
CA LYS A 167 6.73 -19.09 5.49
C LYS A 167 6.56 -17.71 4.85
N THR A 168 5.80 -17.61 3.76
CA THR A 168 5.57 -16.34 3.08
C THR A 168 4.82 -15.37 3.98
N GLU A 169 5.39 -14.20 4.22
CA GLU A 169 4.67 -13.10 4.89
C GLU A 169 4.01 -12.18 3.86
N GLY A 170 2.99 -11.43 4.27
CA GLY A 170 2.31 -10.44 3.40
C GLY A 170 3.26 -9.40 2.79
N ASN A 171 4.44 -9.21 3.38
CA ASN A 171 5.55 -8.49 2.78
C ASN A 171 6.75 -9.40 2.53
N ILE A 172 6.95 -9.78 1.27
CA ILE A 172 8.04 -10.68 0.87
C ILE A 172 9.44 -10.16 1.27
N LEU A 173 9.64 -8.85 1.36
CA LEU A 173 10.94 -8.27 1.75
C LEU A 173 11.29 -8.55 3.22
N ASN A 174 10.35 -8.96 4.06
CA ASN A 174 10.62 -9.36 5.44
C ASN A 174 11.17 -10.77 5.57
N ASN A 175 10.93 -11.63 4.59
CA ASN A 175 11.35 -13.03 4.65
C ASN A 175 12.87 -13.18 4.44
N PHE A 176 13.50 -12.17 3.86
CA PHE A 176 14.94 -12.09 3.72
C PHE A 176 15.60 -11.57 5.00
N ALA A 177 16.85 -11.97 5.22
CA ALA A 177 17.61 -11.57 6.40
C ALA A 177 17.75 -10.03 6.54
N ALA A 178 17.89 -9.55 7.78
CA ALA A 178 17.97 -8.12 8.08
C ALA A 178 19.32 -7.49 7.66
N ASP A 179 20.37 -8.30 7.58
CA ASP A 179 21.74 -7.94 7.22
C ASP A 179 22.00 -7.94 5.71
N ASP A 180 21.05 -8.39 4.89
CA ASP A 180 21.19 -8.37 3.42
C ASP A 180 21.12 -6.94 2.88
N TRP A 181 22.28 -6.40 2.51
CA TRP A 181 22.40 -5.04 1.97
C TRP A 181 21.61 -4.80 0.68
N VAL A 182 21.47 -5.80 -0.21
CA VAL A 182 20.71 -5.68 -1.46
C VAL A 182 19.23 -5.57 -1.16
N ILE A 183 18.74 -6.38 -0.22
CA ILE A 183 17.34 -6.31 0.21
C ILE A 183 17.08 -5.04 1.01
N ASN A 184 18.05 -4.55 1.78
CA ASN A 184 17.91 -3.26 2.46
C ASN A 184 17.78 -2.10 1.48
N ILE A 185 18.48 -2.13 0.34
CA ILE A 185 18.25 -1.17 -0.76
C ILE A 185 16.83 -1.33 -1.30
N ALA A 186 16.35 -2.56 -1.53
CA ALA A 186 14.98 -2.79 -1.99
C ALA A 186 13.93 -2.30 -0.97
N ARG A 187 14.16 -2.47 0.34
CA ARG A 187 13.32 -1.95 1.43
C ARG A 187 13.29 -0.42 1.43
N PHE A 188 14.43 0.23 1.19
CA PHE A 188 14.50 1.69 1.05
C PHE A 188 13.74 2.17 -0.20
N CYS A 189 13.99 1.57 -1.37
CA CYS A 189 13.27 1.87 -2.61
C CYS A 189 11.77 1.67 -2.46
N PHE A 190 11.35 0.61 -1.76
CA PHE A 190 9.96 0.34 -1.44
C PHE A 190 9.36 1.48 -0.61
N GLY A 191 10.02 1.89 0.48
CA GLY A 191 9.57 3.00 1.33
C GLY A 191 9.51 4.34 0.59
N ALA A 192 10.50 4.61 -0.26
CA ALA A 192 10.53 5.79 -1.10
C ALA A 192 9.38 5.81 -2.11
N ASN A 193 9.09 4.68 -2.76
CA ASN A 193 7.96 4.55 -3.68
C ASN A 193 6.61 4.75 -2.97
N MET A 194 6.48 4.31 -1.73
CA MET A 194 5.28 4.59 -0.95
C MET A 194 5.18 6.07 -0.58
N SER A 195 6.29 6.73 -0.22
CA SER A 195 6.31 8.15 0.15
C SER A 195 5.82 9.06 -0.97
N THR A 196 6.12 8.71 -2.23
CA THR A 196 5.68 9.45 -3.42
C THR A 196 4.23 9.15 -3.79
N THR A 197 3.68 8.03 -3.32
CA THR A 197 2.29 7.61 -3.58
C THR A 197 1.29 8.28 -2.62
N ILE A 198 1.68 8.51 -1.37
CA ILE A 198 0.80 9.13 -0.35
C ILE A 198 0.20 10.49 -0.81
N PRO A 199 0.93 11.41 -1.47
CA PRO A 199 0.41 12.67 -2.04
C PRO A 199 -0.75 12.49 -2.98
N LEU A 200 -0.60 11.57 -3.93
CA LEU A 200 -1.60 11.34 -4.94
C LEU A 200 -2.87 10.78 -4.30
N GLU A 201 -2.73 9.77 -3.44
CA GLU A 201 -3.88 9.11 -2.80
C GLU A 201 -4.64 10.05 -1.86
N ASN A 202 -3.95 10.88 -1.05
CA ASN A 202 -4.61 11.89 -0.22
C ASN A 202 -5.37 12.92 -1.05
N TYR A 203 -4.82 13.32 -2.21
CA TYR A 203 -5.52 14.20 -3.14
C TYR A 203 -6.81 13.55 -3.65
N VAL A 204 -6.74 12.29 -4.11
CA VAL A 204 -7.92 11.54 -4.60
C VAL A 204 -8.98 11.41 -3.52
N CYS A 205 -8.60 10.95 -2.32
CA CYS A 205 -9.55 10.78 -1.21
C CYS A 205 -10.26 12.09 -0.86
N ARG A 206 -9.53 13.20 -0.86
CA ARG A 206 -10.12 14.52 -0.60
C ARG A 206 -11.09 14.93 -1.71
N GLU A 207 -10.71 14.75 -2.97
CA GLU A 207 -11.57 15.11 -4.11
C GLU A 207 -12.89 14.35 -4.07
N VAL A 208 -12.85 13.06 -3.74
CA VAL A 208 -14.05 12.23 -3.59
C VAL A 208 -14.95 12.74 -2.44
N ILE A 209 -14.38 13.12 -1.30
CA ILE A 209 -15.16 13.67 -0.17
C ILE A 209 -15.75 15.04 -0.52
N GLU A 210 -15.00 15.90 -1.22
CA GLU A 210 -15.45 17.21 -1.65
C GLU A 210 -16.60 17.11 -2.66
N ASP A 211 -16.51 16.25 -3.67
CA ASP A 211 -17.60 16.05 -4.64
C ASP A 211 -18.83 15.37 -4.00
N ALA A 212 -18.64 14.42 -3.08
CA ALA A 212 -19.75 13.73 -2.43
C ALA A 212 -20.53 14.61 -1.45
N PHE A 213 -19.85 15.41 -0.62
CA PHE A 213 -20.50 16.13 0.49
C PHE A 213 -20.55 17.66 0.33
N TYR A 214 -19.67 18.24 -0.49
CA TYR A 214 -19.47 19.69 -0.57
C TYR A 214 -19.58 20.25 -1.99
N LYS A 215 -20.23 19.51 -2.90
CA LYS A 215 -20.44 19.90 -4.31
C LYS A 215 -20.94 21.34 -4.44
N GLY A 216 -20.20 22.16 -5.20
CA GLY A 216 -20.57 23.54 -5.49
C GLY A 216 -20.35 24.56 -4.36
N ARG A 217 -19.74 24.18 -3.23
CA ARG A 217 -19.36 25.14 -2.18
C ARG A 217 -18.00 25.77 -2.46
N PRO A 218 -17.79 27.05 -2.10
CA PRO A 218 -16.48 27.69 -2.27
C PRO A 218 -15.41 26.98 -1.43
N PHE A 219 -14.16 27.09 -1.89
CA PHE A 219 -13.01 26.56 -1.19
C PHE A 219 -12.89 27.17 0.21
N SER A 220 -12.67 26.33 1.22
CA SER A 220 -12.44 26.75 2.60
C SER A 220 -11.20 26.06 3.16
N GLN A 221 -10.24 26.85 3.65
CA GLN A 221 -8.99 26.34 4.21
C GLN A 221 -9.22 25.45 5.43
N THR A 222 -10.18 25.79 6.29
CA THR A 222 -10.52 25.02 7.49
C THR A 222 -11.06 23.63 7.13
N ARG A 223 -11.94 23.56 6.12
CA ARG A 223 -12.46 22.29 5.60
C ARG A 223 -11.36 21.43 5.03
N HIS A 224 -10.48 22.03 4.23
CA HIS A 224 -9.35 21.35 3.62
C HIS A 224 -8.43 20.68 4.67
N VAL A 225 -8.09 21.41 5.73
CA VAL A 225 -7.26 20.89 6.82
C VAL A 225 -8.01 19.82 7.62
N ALA A 226 -9.30 20.02 7.91
CA ALA A 226 -10.11 19.07 8.66
C ALA A 226 -10.25 17.71 7.94
N VAL A 227 -10.58 17.73 6.64
CA VAL A 227 -10.71 16.51 5.83
C VAL A 227 -9.38 15.78 5.73
N THR A 228 -8.30 16.50 5.42
CA THR A 228 -6.96 15.88 5.29
C THR A 228 -6.49 15.29 6.62
N SER A 229 -6.74 15.98 7.74
CA SER A 229 -6.40 15.47 9.07
C SER A 229 -7.22 14.22 9.41
N GLY A 230 -8.51 14.19 9.05
CA GLY A 230 -9.37 13.03 9.24
C GLY A 230 -8.90 11.80 8.45
N ILE A 231 -8.52 11.98 7.19
CA ILE A 231 -7.99 10.90 6.34
C ILE A 231 -6.71 10.32 6.94
N VAL A 232 -5.75 11.18 7.31
CA VAL A 232 -4.46 10.75 7.88
C VAL A 232 -4.64 10.08 9.25
N PHE A 233 -5.46 10.66 10.13
CA PHE A 233 -5.71 10.08 11.44
C PHE A 233 -6.44 8.73 11.34
N GLY A 234 -7.40 8.61 10.41
CA GLY A 234 -8.09 7.35 10.15
C GLY A 234 -7.14 6.25 9.66
N ALA A 235 -6.26 6.57 8.71
CA ALA A 235 -5.25 5.63 8.22
C ALA A 235 -4.26 5.21 9.32
N MET A 236 -3.79 6.17 10.11
CA MET A 236 -2.93 5.93 11.26
C MET A 236 -3.61 5.01 12.29
N LEU A 237 -4.90 5.21 12.58
CA LEU A 237 -5.64 4.36 13.51
C LEU A 237 -5.71 2.91 13.01
N ILE A 238 -6.05 2.70 11.74
CA ILE A 238 -6.09 1.35 11.13
C ILE A 238 -4.71 0.68 11.22
N SER A 239 -3.65 1.44 10.94
CA SER A 239 -2.27 0.97 11.04
C SER A 239 -1.84 0.60 12.46
N LEU A 240 -2.38 1.25 13.49
CA LEU A 240 -2.09 0.91 14.89
C LEU A 240 -2.88 -0.29 15.39
N MET A 241 -4.05 -0.55 14.79
CA MET A 241 -4.91 -1.68 15.17
C MET A 241 -4.51 -2.98 14.47
N THR A 242 -3.83 -2.92 13.32
CA THR A 242 -3.54 -4.11 12.50
C THR A 242 -2.05 -4.25 12.21
N CYS A 243 -1.50 -5.41 12.56
CA CYS A 243 -0.11 -5.78 12.26
C CYS A 243 0.02 -6.58 10.95
N ASP A 244 -1.08 -7.11 10.44
CA ASP A 244 -1.10 -7.92 9.23
C ASP A 244 -1.45 -7.08 8.00
N LEU A 245 -0.50 -6.97 7.07
CA LEU A 245 -0.70 -6.26 5.82
C LEU A 245 -1.71 -6.98 4.92
N GLY A 246 -1.67 -8.31 4.87
CA GLY A 246 -2.48 -9.11 3.96
C GLY A 246 -3.98 -8.97 4.24
N VAL A 247 -4.36 -8.99 5.52
CA VAL A 247 -5.75 -8.76 5.96
C VAL A 247 -6.28 -7.39 5.54
N VAL A 248 -5.48 -6.32 5.69
CA VAL A 248 -5.93 -4.98 5.32
C VAL A 248 -6.10 -4.86 3.80
N LEU A 249 -5.19 -5.48 3.03
CA LEU A 249 -5.26 -5.51 1.57
C LEU A 249 -6.44 -6.36 1.08
N GLU A 250 -6.75 -7.48 1.75
CA GLU A 250 -7.93 -8.31 1.46
C GLU A 250 -9.21 -7.50 1.59
N ILE A 251 -9.39 -6.82 2.73
CA ILE A 251 -10.60 -6.03 3.01
C ILE A 251 -10.70 -4.88 2.00
N ALA A 252 -9.61 -4.16 1.73
CA ALA A 252 -9.59 -3.07 0.77
C ALA A 252 -9.93 -3.55 -0.65
N GLY A 253 -9.36 -4.68 -1.08
CA GLY A 253 -9.61 -5.31 -2.38
C GLY A 253 -11.05 -5.80 -2.52
N GLY A 254 -11.57 -6.47 -1.49
CA GLY A 254 -12.95 -6.94 -1.46
C GLY A 254 -13.97 -5.81 -1.53
N LEU A 255 -13.78 -4.75 -0.74
CA LEU A 255 -14.65 -3.57 -0.75
C LEU A 255 -14.63 -2.84 -2.10
N SER A 256 -13.44 -2.62 -2.67
CA SER A 256 -13.29 -1.93 -3.96
C SER A 256 -13.88 -2.74 -5.13
N ALA A 257 -13.64 -4.06 -5.16
CA ALA A 257 -14.22 -4.94 -6.18
C ALA A 257 -15.75 -4.97 -6.11
N THR A 258 -16.29 -5.07 -4.90
CA THR A 258 -17.74 -5.09 -4.67
C THR A 258 -18.38 -3.77 -5.06
N ALA A 259 -17.76 -2.65 -4.69
CA ALA A 259 -18.23 -1.31 -5.06
C ALA A 259 -18.26 -1.12 -6.58
N LEU A 260 -17.19 -1.49 -7.30
CA LEU A 260 -17.15 -1.41 -8.76
C LEU A 260 -18.21 -2.29 -9.42
N ALA A 261 -18.38 -3.53 -8.93
CA ALA A 261 -19.37 -4.45 -9.47
C ALA A 261 -20.79 -3.89 -9.35
N PHE A 262 -21.16 -3.31 -8.20
CA PHE A 262 -22.51 -2.75 -8.01
C PHE A 262 -22.71 -1.39 -8.69
N ILE A 263 -21.71 -0.51 -8.67
CA ILE A 263 -21.82 0.84 -9.25
C ILE A 263 -21.88 0.77 -10.77
N VAL A 264 -20.97 0.04 -11.42
CA VAL A 264 -20.98 -0.13 -12.89
C VAL A 264 -22.25 -0.85 -13.35
N SER A 265 -22.70 -1.86 -12.60
CA SER A 265 -23.96 -2.55 -12.92
C SER A 265 -25.21 -1.68 -12.74
N ALA A 266 -25.15 -0.68 -11.86
CA ALA A 266 -26.23 0.28 -11.67
C ALA A 266 -26.27 1.35 -12.77
N GLU A 267 -25.11 1.84 -13.21
CA GLU A 267 -24.96 2.80 -14.32
C GLU A 267 -25.50 2.20 -15.64
N ASN A 268 -25.07 0.99 -16.00
CA ASN A 268 -25.53 0.30 -17.22
C ASN A 268 -27.05 0.07 -17.23
N ARG A 269 -27.66 -0.11 -16.05
CA ARG A 269 -29.11 -0.27 -15.89
C ARG A 269 -29.87 1.06 -16.00
N ALA A 270 -29.20 2.19 -15.74
CA ALA A 270 -29.79 3.51 -15.91
C ALA A 270 -29.78 3.95 -17.39
N GLU A 271 -28.74 3.59 -18.15
CA GLU A 271 -28.68 3.84 -19.61
C GLU A 271 -29.69 2.99 -20.40
N ASP A 272 -29.94 1.74 -20.01
CA ASP A 272 -30.99 0.90 -20.62
C ASP A 272 -32.44 1.41 -20.38
N LYS A 273 -32.61 2.44 -19.55
CA LYS A 273 -33.92 3.05 -19.24
C LYS A 273 -34.13 4.42 -19.87
N LEU A 274 -33.17 4.92 -20.65
CA LEU A 274 -33.21 6.19 -21.37
C LEU A 274 -33.33 5.96 -22.88
#